data_AF-A0A1B7P4L8-F1
#
_entry.id   AF-A0A1B7P4L8-F1
#
_cell.length_a   1.000
_cell.length_b   1.000
_cell.length_c   1.000
_cell.angle_alpha   90.00
_cell.angle_beta   90.00
_cell.angle_gamma   90.00
#
_symmetry.space_group_name_H-M   'P 1'
#
loop_
_entity.id
_entity.type
_entity.pdbx_description
1 polymer ?
#
loop_
_entity_poly.entity_id
_entity_poly.type
_entity_poly.pdbx_seq_one_letter_code
_entity_poly.pdbx_strand_id
1 'polypeptide(L)' 'PSFHQVLSRVNFYMKQHHARYSFILTNRELVAVRRLDRNGNSQLSDSILWIASGTVSQPRLTGLLGLWYLSKYARFP' A
#
# COMPACT_ATOMS: atom_id res chain seq x y z
N PRO A 1 3.39 -15.88 7.73
CA PRO A 1 3.63 -15.63 6.28
C PRO A 1 4.80 -14.64 6.08
N SER A 2 5.75 -14.98 5.21
CA SER A 2 6.85 -14.07 4.85
C SER A 2 6.35 -12.96 3.90
N PHE A 3 6.90 -11.75 4.02
CA PHE A 3 6.50 -10.57 3.24
C PHE A 3 6.47 -10.85 1.72
N HIS A 4 7.45 -11.61 1.22
CA HIS A 4 7.53 -12.01 -0.19
C HIS A 4 6.34 -12.87 -0.66
N GLN A 5 5.77 -13.73 0.19
CA GLN A 5 4.58 -14.52 -0.16
C GLN A 5 3.34 -13.63 -0.31
N VAL A 6 3.20 -12.65 0.58
CA VAL A 6 2.12 -11.66 0.52
C VAL A 6 2.25 -10.82 -0.75
N LEU A 7 3.47 -10.38 -1.07
CA LEU A 7 3.76 -9.62 -2.28
C LEU A 7 3.43 -10.40 -3.56
N SER A 8 3.80 -11.68 -3.64
CA SER A 8 3.47 -12.53 -4.78
C SER A 8 1.96 -12.70 -4.97
N ARG A 9 1.21 -12.86 -3.86
CA ARG A 9 -0.26 -12.97 -3.91
C ARG A 9 -0.90 -11.66 -4.38
N VAL A 10 -0.42 -10.53 -3.88
CA VAL A 10 -0.89 -9.19 -4.30
C VAL A 10 -0.57 -8.97 -5.78
N ASN A 11 0.64 -9.30 -6.24
CA ASN A 11 1.01 -9.16 -7.65
C ASN A 11 0.14 -10.05 -8.57
N PHE A 12 -0.19 -11.26 -8.12
CA PHE A 12 -1.12 -12.15 -8.83
C PHE A 12 -2.51 -11.54 -8.92
N TYR A 13 -3.06 -11.04 -7.81
CA TYR A 13 -4.36 -10.35 -7.81
C TYR A 13 -4.36 -9.08 -8.68
N MET A 14 -3.29 -8.28 -8.63
CA MET A 14 -3.12 -7.09 -9.49
C MET A 14 -3.06 -7.45 -10.97
N LYS A 15 -2.45 -8.59 -11.32
CA LYS A 15 -2.45 -9.11 -12.69
C LYS A 15 -3.85 -9.48 -13.14
N GLN A 16 -4.59 -10.21 -12.30
CA GLN A 16 -5.93 -10.69 -12.62
C GLN A 16 -6.96 -9.56 -12.76
N HIS A 17 -6.93 -8.56 -11.89
CA HIS A 17 -7.89 -7.45 -11.91
C HIS A 17 -7.41 -6.23 -12.71
N HIS A 18 -6.30 -6.35 -13.46
CA HIS A 18 -5.66 -5.23 -14.16
C HIS A 18 -5.42 -3.99 -13.28
N ALA A 19 -5.25 -4.19 -11.97
CA ALA A 19 -5.09 -3.11 -11.02
C ALA A 19 -3.68 -2.50 -11.13
N ARG A 20 -3.62 -1.17 -11.28
CA ARG A 20 -2.36 -0.41 -11.39
C ARG A 20 -1.74 -0.10 -10.02
N TYR A 21 -2.58 -0.02 -9.00
CA TYR A 21 -2.21 0.31 -7.62
C TYR A 21 -2.81 -0.72 -6.67
N SER A 22 -2.08 -1.06 -5.63
CA SER A 22 -2.54 -1.88 -4.52
C SER A 22 -1.83 -1.48 -3.25
N PHE A 23 -2.33 -1.94 -2.12
CA PHE A 23 -1.76 -1.64 -0.81
C PHE A 23 -1.73 -2.92 0.01
N ILE A 24 -0.64 -3.11 0.74
CA ILE A 24 -0.45 -4.18 1.68
C ILE A 24 -0.64 -3.59 3.07
N LEU A 25 -1.72 -3.99 3.72
CA LEU A 25 -2.02 -3.62 5.10
C LEU A 25 -1.56 -4.76 6.00
N THR A 26 -0.59 -4.50 6.87
CA THR A 26 -0.21 -5.44 7.93
C THR A 26 -0.46 -4.82 9.30
N ASN A 27 -0.33 -5.57 10.39
CA ASN A 27 -0.44 -5.00 11.75
C ASN A 27 0.70 -4.03 12.12
N ARG A 28 1.75 -3.92 11.30
CA ARG A 28 2.94 -3.09 11.61
C ARG A 28 3.13 -1.93 10.65
N GLU A 29 2.79 -2.13 9.38
CA GLU A 29 3.04 -1.18 8.31
C GLU A 29 1.99 -1.26 7.21
N LEU A 30 1.79 -0.13 6.54
CA LEU A 30 1.09 0.00 5.27
C LEU A 30 2.13 0.23 4.18
N VAL A 31 2.12 -0.63 3.15
CA VAL A 31 3.02 -0.53 2.01
C VAL A 31 2.20 -0.33 0.75
N ALA A 32 2.41 0.79 0.05
CA ALA A 32 1.79 1.00 -1.26
C ALA A 32 2.58 0.24 -2.34
N VAL A 33 1.88 -0.49 -3.19
CA VAL A 33 2.42 -1.26 -4.30
C VAL A 33 1.92 -0.63 -5.60
N ARG A 34 2.84 -0.14 -6.42
CA ARG A 34 2.55 0.36 -7.75
C ARG A 34 3.09 -0.61 -8.78
N ARG A 35 2.24 -1.06 -9.69
CA ARG A 35 2.69 -1.85 -10.84
C ARG A 35 3.22 -0.91 -11.92
N LEU A 36 4.48 -1.09 -12.30
CA LEU A 36 5.14 -0.26 -13.32
C LEU A 36 4.85 -0.78 -14.73
N ASP A 37 4.84 -2.11 -14.93
CA ASP A 37 4.64 -2.70 -16.24
C ASP A 37 3.81 -4.00 -16.24
N ARG A 38 3.48 -4.47 -17.44
CA ARG A 38 2.82 -5.77 -17.64
C ARG A 38 3.76 -6.95 -17.34
N ASN A 39 5.07 -6.76 -17.42
CA ASN A 39 6.11 -7.78 -17.25
C ASN A 39 6.28 -8.22 -15.78
N GLY A 40 5.72 -7.47 -14.83
CA GLY A 40 5.70 -7.84 -13.42
C GLY A 40 6.66 -7.03 -12.55
N ASN A 41 7.22 -5.95 -13.08
CA ASN A 41 7.98 -4.99 -12.28
C ASN A 41 7.00 -4.17 -11.43
N SER A 42 7.19 -4.26 -10.12
CA SER A 42 6.36 -3.58 -9.12
C SER A 42 7.26 -2.73 -8.25
N GLN A 43 6.92 -1.45 -8.12
CA GLN A 43 7.57 -0.54 -7.21
C GLN A 43 6.85 -0.58 -5.87
N LEU A 44 7.62 -0.81 -4.81
CA LEU A 44 7.16 -0.71 -3.45
C LEU A 44 7.47 0.70 -2.96
N SER A 45 6.48 1.36 -2.37
CA SER A 45 6.70 2.59 -1.62
C SER A 45 7.40 2.27 -0.31
N ASP A 46 8.04 3.28 0.30
CA ASP A 46 8.52 3.19 1.67
C ASP A 46 7.40 2.74 2.61
N SER A 47 7.75 1.85 3.54
CA SER A 47 6.85 1.33 4.54
C SER A 47 6.35 2.42 5.48
N ILE A 48 5.03 2.56 5.56
CA ILE A 48 4.38 3.47 6.50
C ILE A 48 4.04 2.69 7.76
N LEU A 49 4.91 2.76 8.77
CA LEU A 49 4.68 2.15 10.08
C LEU A 49 3.43 2.77 10.75
N TRP A 50 2.58 1.94 11.37
CA TRP A 50 1.39 2.43 12.09
C TRP A 50 1.73 3.33 13.27
N ILE A 51 2.86 3.02 13.93
CA ILE A 51 3.39 3.80 15.05
C ILE A 51 4.09 5.08 14.60
N ALA A 52 4.27 5.29 13.28
CA ALA A 52 4.85 6.53 12.79
C ALA A 52 3.84 7.67 12.98
N SER A 53 4.00 8.43 14.05
CA SER A 53 3.35 9.71 14.26
C SER A 53 4.20 10.80 13.62
N GLY A 54 3.60 11.58 12.73
CA GLY A 54 4.21 12.82 12.27
C GLY A 54 4.22 13.82 13.43
N THR A 55 5.39 14.30 13.83
CA THR A 55 5.51 15.48 14.69
C THR A 55 5.34 16.74 13.85
N VAL A 56 5.00 17.88 14.45
CA VAL A 56 4.80 19.17 13.74
C VAL A 56 6.01 19.53 12.87
N SER A 57 7.21 19.09 13.26
CA SER A 57 8.47 19.31 12.54
C SER A 57 8.76 18.28 11.43
N GLN A 58 8.08 17.13 11.42
CA GLN A 58 8.19 16.09 10.40
C GLN A 58 6.79 15.54 10.08
N PRO A 59 6.03 16.19 9.19
CA PRO A 59 4.73 15.67 8.76
C PRO A 59 4.94 14.36 8.00
N ARG A 60 4.79 13.24 8.72
CA ARG A 60 4.77 11.90 8.15
C ARG A 60 3.33 11.46 7.99
N LEU A 61 3.02 10.83 6.86
CA LEU A 61 1.71 10.26 6.62
C LEU A 61 1.46 9.16 7.67
N THR A 62 0.54 9.40 8.61
CA THR A 62 0.14 8.37 9.58
C THR A 62 -0.63 7.28 8.86
N GLY A 63 -0.42 6.00 9.20
CA GLY A 63 -1.17 4.90 8.58
C GLY A 63 -2.71 5.09 8.62
N LEU A 64 -3.22 5.71 9.69
CA LEU A 64 -4.62 6.09 9.84
C LEU A 64 -5.09 7.14 8.81
N LEU A 65 -4.26 8.13 8.49
CA LEU A 65 -4.55 9.14 7.47
C LEU A 65 -4.57 8.51 6.08
N GLY A 66 -3.64 7.56 5.82
CA GLY A 66 -3.63 6.76 4.60
C GLY A 66 -4.90 5.92 4.42
N LEU A 67 -5.35 5.25 5.49
CA LEU A 67 -6.60 4.47 5.47
C LEU A 67 -7.82 5.37 5.27
N TRP A 68 -7.87 6.54 5.93
CA TRP A 68 -8.95 7.50 5.75
C TRP A 68 -9.05 8.00 4.31
N TYR A 69 -7.91 8.28 3.67
CA TYR A 69 -7.87 8.65 2.26
C TYR A 69 -8.45 7.51 1.38
N LEU A 70 -8.01 6.27 1.60
CA LEU A 70 -8.56 5.11 0.85
C LEU A 70 -10.07 4.99 1.04
N SER A 71 -10.58 5.13 2.27
CA SER A 71 -12.03 5.08 2.54
C SER A 71 -12.80 6.22 1.87
N LYS A 72 -12.22 7.42 1.79
CA LYS A 72 -12.84 8.58 1.13
C LYS A 72 -12.99 8.37 -0.38
N TYR A 73 -11.97 7.83 -1.05
CA TYR A 73 -11.99 7.62 -2.50
C TYR A 73 -12.60 6.28 -2.92
N ALA A 74 -12.69 5.30 -2.02
CA ALA A 74 -13.42 4.05 -2.27
C ALA A 74 -14.94 4.23 -2.25
N ARG A 75 -15.44 5.32 -1.64
CA ARG A 75 -16.87 5.66 -1.57
C ARG A 75 -17.25 6.68 -2.65
N PHE A 76 -17.01 6.37 -3.92
CA PHE A 76 -17.72 7.02 -5.02
C PHE A 76 -17.93 5.99 -6.13
N PRO A 77 -19.19 5.57 -6.40
CA PRO A 77 -19.53 4.78 -7.59
C PRO A 77 -19.41 5.61 -8.88
#